data_AF-A0A2R7K921-F1
#
_entry.id   AF-A0A2R7K921-F1
#
_cell.length_a   1.000
_cell.length_b   1.000
_cell.length_c   1.000
_cell.angle_alpha   90.00
_cell.angle_beta   90.00
_cell.angle_gamma   90.00
#
_symmetry.space_group_name_H-M   'P 1'
#
loop_
_entity.id
_entity.type
_entity.pdbx_description
1 polymer ?
#
loop_
_entity_poly.entity_id
_entity_poly.type
_entity_poly.pdbx_seq_one_letter_code
_entity_poly.pdbx_strand_id
1 'polypeptide(L)'
;AAPKESNKTSYEDQKKGKALQNRLSKVESQIKQLEKDIQHDDKLLLSNYDKHIEDASFFTAYNKKKKDLDQLLLDWEVVQEEIDNFNA
;
A
#
# COMPACT_ATOMS: atom_id res chain seq x y z
N ALA A 1 -12.63 -33.02 -33.26
CA ALA A 1 -12.99 -32.09 -32.16
C ALA A 1 -11.69 -31.68 -31.47
N ALA A 2 -11.23 -30.45 -31.70
CA ALA A 2 -9.99 -29.91 -31.12
C ALA A 2 -10.29 -29.15 -29.81
N PRO A 3 -9.34 -29.06 -28.87
CA PRO A 3 -9.62 -29.12 -27.43
C PRO A 3 -10.06 -27.79 -26.82
N LYS A 4 -10.95 -27.89 -25.82
CA LYS A 4 -11.50 -26.79 -24.98
C LYS A 4 -10.48 -26.21 -23.97
N GLU A 5 -9.18 -26.22 -24.28
CA GLU A 5 -8.12 -25.82 -23.33
C GLU A 5 -7.94 -24.29 -23.25
N SER A 6 -8.29 -23.55 -24.30
CA SER A 6 -8.12 -22.08 -24.36
C SER A 6 -8.92 -21.30 -23.31
N ASN A 7 -10.07 -21.83 -22.85
CA ASN A 7 -10.93 -21.14 -21.88
C ASN A 7 -10.41 -21.20 -20.43
N LYS A 8 -9.65 -22.24 -20.06
CA LYS A 8 -9.17 -22.39 -18.67
C LYS A 8 -8.01 -21.44 -18.36
N THR A 9 -7.08 -21.28 -19.31
CA THR A 9 -5.95 -20.35 -19.18
C THR A 9 -6.46 -18.92 -19.05
N SER A 10 -7.42 -18.51 -19.88
CA SER A 10 -8.03 -17.17 -19.81
C SER A 10 -8.70 -16.86 -18.46
N TYR A 11 -9.31 -17.84 -17.81
CA TYR A 11 -9.99 -17.64 -16.52
C TYR A 11 -9.01 -17.47 -15.35
N GLU A 12 -7.94 -18.29 -15.33
CA GLU A 12 -6.87 -18.16 -14.34
C GLU A 12 -6.12 -16.83 -14.50
N ASP A 13 -5.89 -16.40 -15.74
CA ASP A 13 -5.25 -15.11 -16.03
C ASP A 13 -6.14 -13.92 -15.64
N GLN A 14 -7.45 -13.98 -15.92
CA GLN A 14 -8.40 -12.96 -15.43
C GLN A 14 -8.42 -12.87 -13.90
N LYS A 15 -8.31 -14.01 -13.21
CA LYS A 15 -8.27 -14.05 -11.74
C LYS A 15 -6.99 -13.44 -11.19
N LYS A 16 -5.84 -13.73 -11.82
CA LYS A 16 -4.54 -13.15 -11.45
C LYS A 16 -4.53 -11.64 -11.66
N GLY A 17 -4.98 -11.15 -12.82
CA GLY A 17 -5.08 -9.71 -13.09
C GLY A 17 -5.97 -8.99 -12.07
N LYS A 18 -7.14 -9.55 -11.74
CA LYS A 18 -8.00 -9.00 -10.69
C LYS A 18 -7.34 -9.02 -9.31
N ALA A 19 -6.62 -10.08 -8.96
CA ALA A 19 -5.94 -10.17 -7.68
C ALA A 19 -4.84 -9.10 -7.55
N LEU A 20 -4.06 -8.87 -8.61
CA LEU A 20 -3.05 -7.82 -8.65
C LEU A 20 -3.67 -6.42 -8.51
N GLN A 21 -4.75 -6.14 -9.26
CA GLN A 21 -5.48 -4.87 -9.14
C GLN A 21 -6.06 -4.65 -7.74
N ASN A 22 -6.64 -5.69 -7.13
CA ASN A 22 -7.14 -5.61 -5.76
C ASN A 22 -6.00 -5.36 -4.75
N ARG A 23 -4.83 -5.96 -4.96
CA ARG A 23 -3.63 -5.72 -4.15
C ARG A 23 -3.16 -4.28 -4.29
N LEU A 24 -3.10 -3.74 -5.51
CA LEU A 24 -2.75 -2.36 -5.79
C LEU A 24 -3.69 -1.39 -5.07
N SER A 25 -5.01 -1.54 -5.26
CA SER A 25 -6.01 -0.70 -4.60
C SER A 25 -5.94 -0.77 -3.07
N LYS A 26 -5.60 -1.93 -2.51
CA LYS A 26 -5.39 -2.07 -1.07
C LYS A 26 -4.16 -1.29 -0.61
N VAL A 27 -3.03 -1.43 -1.31
CA VAL A 27 -1.79 -0.69 -1.00
C VAL A 27 -2.03 0.82 -1.08
N GLU A 28 -2.69 1.31 -2.13
CA GLU A 28 -3.04 2.73 -2.28
C GLU A 28 -3.94 3.24 -1.15
N SER A 29 -4.92 2.43 -0.72
CA SER A 29 -5.77 2.79 0.42
C SER A 29 -4.97 2.87 1.71
N GLN A 30 -4.00 1.98 1.92
CA GLN A 30 -3.14 1.98 3.10
C GLN A 30 -2.19 3.18 3.10
N ILE A 31 -1.61 3.53 1.95
CA ILE A 31 -0.80 4.73 1.76
C ILE A 31 -1.60 5.97 2.14
N LYS A 32 -2.80 6.16 1.55
CA LYS A 32 -3.67 7.32 1.83
C LYS A 32 -4.04 7.43 3.31
N GLN A 33 -4.23 6.31 3.99
CA GLN A 33 -4.54 6.33 5.42
C GLN A 33 -3.31 6.75 6.24
N LEU A 34 -2.14 6.18 5.94
CA LEU A 34 -0.89 6.53 6.62
C LEU A 34 -0.49 7.99 6.40
N GLU A 35 -0.67 8.52 5.21
CA GLU A 35 -0.44 9.94 4.92
C GLU A 35 -1.33 10.84 5.78
N LYS A 36 -2.61 10.51 5.92
CA LYS A 36 -3.53 11.25 6.80
C LYS A 36 -3.13 11.14 8.26
N ASP A 37 -2.72 9.96 8.71
CA ASP A 37 -2.31 9.72 10.09
C ASP A 37 -1.02 10.48 10.42
N ILE A 38 -0.05 10.50 9.51
CA ILE A 38 1.19 11.28 9.64
C ILE A 38 0.88 12.78 9.65
N GLN A 39 0.02 13.27 8.75
CA GLN A 39 -0.39 14.68 8.74
C GLN A 39 -1.17 15.07 10.00
N HIS A 40 -1.95 14.16 10.58
CA HIS A 40 -2.64 14.39 11.84
C HIS A 40 -1.65 14.49 13.00
N ASP A 41 -0.71 13.54 13.07
CA ASP A 41 0.38 13.55 14.06
C ASP A 41 1.22 14.84 13.93
N ASP A 42 1.52 15.30 12.72
CA ASP A 42 2.25 16.55 12.46
C ASP A 42 1.51 17.77 13.02
N LYS A 43 0.19 17.84 12.83
CA LYS A 43 -0.64 18.93 13.37
C LYS A 43 -0.70 18.89 14.89
N LEU A 44 -0.78 17.70 15.48
CA LEU A 44 -0.71 17.52 16.94
C LEU A 44 0.65 17.96 17.48
N LEU A 45 1.74 17.62 16.79
CA LEU A 45 3.09 18.02 17.13
C LEU A 45 3.23 19.55 17.11
N LEU A 46 2.78 20.20 16.03
CA LEU A 46 2.81 21.66 15.89
C LEU A 46 1.94 22.38 16.93
N SER A 47 0.80 21.81 17.30
CA SER A 47 -0.16 22.45 18.21
C SER A 47 0.20 22.25 19.70
N ASN A 48 0.90 21.16 20.04
CA ASN A 48 1.22 20.79 21.42
C ASN A 48 2.72 20.47 21.62
N TYR A 49 3.60 21.18 20.89
CA TYR A 49 5.05 20.97 20.89
C TYR A 49 5.67 20.95 22.31
N ASP A 50 5.04 21.67 23.25
CA ASP A 50 5.54 21.90 24.62
C ASP A 50 5.03 20.87 25.66
N LYS A 51 4.05 20.01 25.32
CA LYS A 51 3.42 19.09 26.31
C LYS A 51 3.74 17.60 26.12
N HIS A 52 4.34 17.21 24.98
CA HIS A 52 4.58 15.80 24.64
C HIS A 52 6.05 15.46 24.32
N ILE A 53 6.99 16.29 24.75
CA ILE A 53 8.44 16.04 24.58
C ILE A 53 8.89 14.71 25.20
N GLU A 54 8.17 14.17 26.18
CA GLU A 54 8.52 12.91 26.86
C GLU A 54 7.87 11.66 26.25
N ASP A 55 7.03 11.77 25.22
CA ASP A 55 6.29 10.62 24.71
C ASP A 55 7.11 9.87 23.64
N ALA A 56 8.15 9.16 24.09
CA ALA A 56 8.95 8.28 23.25
C ALA A 56 8.08 7.28 22.46
N SER A 57 6.90 6.93 22.97
CA SER A 57 5.92 6.08 22.31
C SER A 57 5.32 6.77 21.07
N PHE A 58 5.02 8.06 21.17
CA PHE A 58 4.49 8.85 20.05
C PHE A 58 5.49 8.93 18.90
N PHE A 59 6.75 9.32 19.18
CA PHE A 59 7.79 9.39 18.15
C PHE A 59 8.12 8.02 17.57
N THR A 60 8.06 6.95 18.37
CA THR A 60 8.24 5.58 17.89
C THR A 60 7.13 5.20 16.92
N ALA A 61 5.86 5.47 17.27
CA ALA A 61 4.72 5.21 16.41
C ALA A 61 4.76 6.06 15.13
N TYR A 62 5.10 7.34 15.22
CA TYR A 62 5.22 8.26 14.08
C TYR A 62 6.34 7.85 13.13
N ASN A 63 7.54 7.53 13.64
CA ASN A 63 8.63 7.01 12.81
C ASN A 63 8.28 5.65 12.20
N LYS A 64 7.54 4.82 12.92
CA LYS A 64 7.04 3.55 12.38
C LYS A 64 6.07 3.80 11.21
N LYS A 65 5.11 4.73 11.35
CA LYS A 65 4.19 5.10 10.25
C LYS A 65 4.95 5.55 9.00
N LYS A 66 6.02 6.34 9.15
CA LYS A 66 6.88 6.75 8.02
C LYS A 66 7.56 5.56 7.35
N LYS A 67 8.16 4.66 8.14
CA LYS A 67 8.77 3.43 7.60
C LYS A 67 7.75 2.53 6.91
N ASP A 68 6.56 2.40 7.49
CA ASP A 68 5.48 1.61 6.93
C ASP A 68 4.97 2.25 5.61
N LEU A 69 4.94 3.59 5.52
CA LEU A 69 4.66 4.32 4.28
C LEU A 69 5.72 4.05 3.20
N ASP A 70 7.01 4.16 3.54
CA ASP A 70 8.12 3.88 2.61
C ASP A 70 8.02 2.43 2.08
N GLN A 71 7.73 1.47 2.96
CA GLN A 71 7.55 0.08 2.56
C GLN A 71 6.33 -0.10 1.64
N LEU A 72 5.21 0.57 1.93
CA LEU A 72 4.03 0.48 1.08
C LEU A 72 4.24 1.13 -0.29
N LEU A 73 5.08 2.17 -0.40
CA LEU A 73 5.46 2.74 -1.68
C LEU A 73 6.30 1.77 -2.52
N LEU A 74 7.24 1.05 -1.88
CA LEU A 74 7.98 -0.03 -2.53
C LEU A 74 7.04 -1.17 -2.95
N ASP A 75 6.12 -1.57 -2.08
CA ASP A 75 5.14 -2.61 -2.40
C ASP A 75 4.22 -2.17 -3.56
N TRP A 76 3.87 -0.88 -3.62
CA TRP A 76 3.09 -0.32 -4.72
C TRP A 76 3.87 -0.42 -6.04
N GLU A 77 5.15 -0.03 -6.05
CA GLU A 77 6.04 -0.12 -7.22
C GLU A 77 6.16 -1.56 -7.72
N VAL A 78 6.42 -2.51 -6.82
CA VAL A 78 6.51 -3.94 -7.15
C VAL A 78 5.19 -4.46 -7.73
N VAL A 79 4.05 -4.11 -7.13
CA VAL A 79 2.74 -4.55 -7.64
C VAL A 79 2.44 -3.91 -8.99
N GLN A 80 2.83 -2.66 -9.20
CA GLN A 80 2.67 -1.97 -10.47
C GLN A 80 3.53 -2.63 -11.56
N GLU A 81 4.79 -2.97 -11.25
CA GLU A 81 5.68 -3.71 -12.16
C GLU A 81 5.13 -5.11 -12.46
N GLU A 82 4.59 -5.83 -11.47
CA GLU A 82 3.90 -7.12 -11.65
C GLU A 82 2.70 -6.99 -12.61
N ILE A 83 1.92 -5.91 -12.48
CA ILE A 83 0.76 -5.62 -13.36
C ILE A 83 1.22 -5.31 -14.78
N ASP A 84 2.23 -4.46 -14.93
CA ASP A 84 2.75 -4.05 -16.23
C ASP A 84 3.35 -5.27 -16.96
N ASN A 85 4.11 -6.11 -16.27
CA ASN A 85 4.63 -7.38 -16.80
C ASN A 85 3.54 -8.40 -17.11
N PHE A 86 2.42 -8.39 -16.39
CA PHE A 86 1.27 -9.27 -16.67
C PHE A 86 0.47 -8.82 -17.89
N ASN A 87 0.45 -7.50 -18.17
CA ASN A 87 -0.28 -6.91 -19.29
C ASN A 87 0.57 -6.75 -20.58
N ALA A 88 1.89 -6.86 -20.47
CA ALA A 88 2.85 -6.84 -21.58
C ALA A 88 2.84 -8.13 -22.40
#